data_AF-A0A2M7S7H7-F1
#
_entry.id   AF-A0A2M7S7H7-F1
#
_cell.length_a   1.000
_cell.length_b   1.000
_cell.length_c   1.000
_cell.angle_alpha   90.00
_cell.angle_beta   90.00
_cell.angle_gamma   90.00
#
_symmetry.space_group_name_H-M   'P 1'
#
loop_
_entity.id
_entity.type
_entity.pdbx_description
1 polymer ?
#
loop_
_entity_poly.entity_id
_entity_poly.type
_entity_poly.pdbx_seq_one_letter_code
_entity_poly.pdbx_strand_id
1 'polypeptide(L)'
;MKKIIAVVVLGLLAAGSAHALDINGFLKTDWRVKADSTAALTWNENVVNLKLKSAVASGASGFAELELKNTGFPTAGNLNDLSLYDKSKAAPWTLELKEGYVDISNLFVEGFDLRAGKQRITWGTADRFNPTDNLNPLDLSDLTDFGRRVANTSLKATYYIGNFYAQGVFIPVFTPGVL
;
A
#
# COMPACT_ATOMS: atom_id res chain seq x y z
N MET A 1 5.14 -7.19 -12.04
CA MET A 1 4.43 -6.27 -11.13
C MET A 1 3.57 -5.23 -11.87
N LYS A 2 4.12 -4.41 -12.79
CA LYS A 2 3.36 -3.38 -13.53
C LYS A 2 2.09 -3.91 -14.25
N LYS A 3 2.13 -5.12 -14.82
CA LYS A 3 0.96 -5.76 -15.45
C LYS A 3 -0.17 -6.08 -14.45
N ILE A 4 0.16 -6.51 -13.23
CA ILE A 4 -0.82 -6.83 -12.18
C ILE A 4 -1.50 -5.56 -11.70
N ILE A 5 -0.73 -4.49 -11.50
CA ILE A 5 -1.26 -3.16 -11.16
C ILE A 5 -2.27 -2.71 -12.21
N ALA A 6 -1.92 -2.78 -13.50
CA ALA A 6 -2.81 -2.39 -14.58
C ALA A 6 -4.11 -3.22 -14.58
N VAL A 7 -4.03 -4.53 -14.38
CA VAL A 7 -5.22 -5.41 -14.32
C VAL A 7 -6.14 -5.06 -13.15
N VAL A 8 -5.58 -4.84 -11.95
CA VAL A 8 -6.38 -4.47 -10.77
C VAL A 8 -7.08 -3.13 -10.99
N VAL A 9 -6.36 -2.14 -11.50
CA VAL A 9 -6.90 -0.79 -11.74
C VAL A 9 -7.97 -0.81 -12.83
N LEU A 10 -7.69 -1.44 -13.98
CA LEU A 10 -8.65 -1.57 -15.07
C LEU A 10 -9.89 -2.37 -14.63
N GLY A 11 -9.70 -3.41 -13.83
CA GLY A 11 -10.80 -4.19 -13.25
C GLY A 11 -11.70 -3.35 -12.34
N LEU A 12 -11.11 -2.51 -11.47
CA LEU A 12 -11.88 -1.61 -10.61
C LEU A 12 -12.56 -0.47 -11.38
N LEU A 13 -11.92 0.07 -12.41
CA LEU A 13 -12.52 1.09 -13.28
C LEU A 13 -13.68 0.51 -14.09
N ALA A 14 -13.57 -0.74 -14.57
CA ALA A 14 -14.64 -1.44 -15.27
C ALA A 14 -15.78 -1.86 -14.33
N ALA A 15 -15.50 -2.28 -13.10
CA ALA A 15 -16.54 -2.48 -12.09
C ALA A 15 -17.24 -1.17 -11.73
N GLY A 16 -16.46 -0.08 -11.68
CA GLY A 16 -16.90 1.29 -11.44
C GLY A 16 -17.78 1.91 -12.52
N SER A 17 -17.86 1.31 -13.72
CA SER A 17 -18.84 1.73 -14.73
C SER A 17 -20.19 1.05 -14.56
N ALA A 18 -20.25 -0.08 -13.85
CA ALA A 18 -21.49 -0.78 -13.47
C ALA A 18 -21.98 -0.39 -12.06
N HIS A 19 -21.07 0.02 -11.17
CA HIS A 19 -21.33 0.38 -9.78
C HIS A 19 -20.65 1.70 -9.41
N ALA A 20 -21.10 2.41 -8.38
CA ALA A 20 -20.47 3.66 -7.97
C ALA A 20 -18.98 3.44 -7.60
N LEU A 21 -18.09 4.14 -8.31
CA LEU A 21 -16.65 4.16 -8.06
C LEU A 21 -16.30 5.33 -7.13
N ASP A 22 -15.68 5.01 -6.00
CA ASP A 22 -15.09 5.99 -5.10
C ASP A 22 -13.60 6.15 -5.45
N ILE A 23 -13.22 7.38 -5.79
CA ILE A 23 -11.86 7.77 -6.13
C ILE A 23 -11.40 8.80 -5.10
N ASN A 24 -10.32 8.47 -4.40
CA ASN A 24 -9.69 9.37 -3.43
C ASN A 24 -8.17 9.35 -3.63
N GLY A 25 -7.43 10.17 -2.90
CA GLY A 25 -5.99 10.25 -3.03
C GLY A 25 -5.42 11.53 -2.45
N PHE A 26 -4.12 11.71 -2.63
CA PHE A 26 -3.45 12.95 -2.24
C PHE A 26 -2.23 13.22 -3.11
N LEU A 27 -1.82 14.49 -3.12
CA LEU A 27 -0.53 14.93 -3.60
C LEU A 27 0.26 15.46 -2.40
N LYS A 28 1.50 15.00 -2.22
CA LYS A 28 2.39 15.44 -1.14
C LYS A 28 3.74 15.82 -1.73
N THR A 29 4.27 16.96 -1.32
CA THR A 29 5.66 17.38 -1.60
C THR A 29 6.35 17.63 -0.26
N ASP A 30 7.50 16.99 -0.05
CA ASP A 30 8.30 17.08 1.17
C ASP A 30 9.75 17.46 0.81
N TRP A 31 10.18 18.63 1.28
CA TRP A 31 11.54 19.13 1.14
C TRP A 31 12.15 19.33 2.50
N ARG A 32 13.36 18.80 2.70
CA ARG A 32 14.09 18.94 3.98
C ARG A 32 15.42 19.60 3.73
N VAL A 33 15.68 20.66 4.48
CA VAL A 33 16.92 21.42 4.46
C VAL A 33 17.62 21.22 5.80
N LYS A 34 18.91 20.89 5.75
CA LYS A 34 19.70 20.78 6.96
C LYS A 34 20.14 22.18 7.39
N ALA A 35 19.75 22.57 8.60
CA ALA A 35 20.11 23.86 9.20
C ALA A 35 21.56 23.84 9.73
N ASP A 36 22.52 23.63 8.84
CA ASP A 36 23.95 23.85 9.08
C ASP A 36 24.48 25.02 8.23
N SER A 37 25.77 25.34 8.36
CA SER A 37 26.41 26.46 7.64
C SER A 37 26.33 26.36 6.11
N THR A 38 25.98 25.19 5.57
CA THR A 38 25.84 24.95 4.12
C THR A 38 24.40 25.05 3.62
N ALA A 39 23.40 25.03 4.52
CA ALA A 39 21.97 25.05 4.20
C ALA A 39 21.60 24.05 3.07
N ALA A 40 22.25 22.89 3.05
CA ALA A 40 22.07 21.93 1.96
C ALA A 40 20.67 21.31 1.96
N LEU A 41 20.05 21.22 0.77
CA LEU A 41 18.83 20.44 0.55
C LEU A 41 19.17 18.96 0.68
N THR A 42 18.62 18.29 1.68
CA THR A 42 18.91 16.88 1.98
C THR A 42 17.84 15.91 1.50
N TRP A 43 16.62 16.40 1.24
CA TRP A 43 15.50 15.56 0.84
C TRP A 43 14.57 16.29 -0.11
N ASN A 44 14.13 15.61 -1.17
CA ASN A 44 13.08 16.07 -2.07
C ASN A 44 12.21 14.87 -2.46
N GLU A 45 11.04 14.76 -1.86
CA GLU A 45 10.07 13.70 -2.16
C GLU A 45 8.78 14.31 -2.69
N ASN A 46 8.28 13.78 -3.80
CA ASN A 46 6.96 14.11 -4.34
C ASN A 46 6.18 12.81 -4.47
N VAL A 47 4.99 12.76 -3.87
CA VAL A 47 4.14 11.57 -3.83
C VAL A 47 2.77 11.91 -4.41
N VAL A 48 2.36 11.12 -5.40
CA VAL A 48 0.97 11.06 -5.88
C VAL A 48 0.39 9.74 -5.39
N ASN A 49 -0.67 9.81 -4.60
CA ASN A 49 -1.40 8.65 -4.11
C ASN A 49 -2.80 8.63 -4.71
N LEU A 50 -3.25 7.46 -5.13
CA LEU A 50 -4.57 7.23 -5.70
C LEU A 50 -5.20 6.01 -5.04
N LYS A 51 -6.42 6.16 -4.54
CA LYS A 51 -7.24 5.13 -3.92
C LYS A 51 -8.49 4.93 -4.75
N LEU A 52 -8.78 3.68 -5.07
CA LEU A 52 -9.95 3.27 -5.85
C LEU A 52 -10.71 2.24 -5.03
N LYS A 53 -12.00 2.49 -4.81
CA LYS A 53 -12.91 1.54 -4.17
C LYS A 53 -14.17 1.39 -5.00
N SER A 54 -14.57 0.16 -5.28
CA SER A 54 -15.78 -0.10 -6.05
C SER A 54 -16.48 -1.36 -5.54
N ALA A 55 -17.82 -1.36 -5.58
CA ALA A 55 -18.57 -2.60 -5.49
C ALA A 55 -18.38 -3.38 -6.79
N VAL A 56 -18.06 -4.66 -6.70
CA VAL A 56 -17.82 -5.53 -7.88
C VAL A 56 -19.00 -6.44 -8.14
N ALA A 57 -19.73 -6.81 -7.09
CA ALA A 57 -20.99 -7.56 -7.14
C ALA A 57 -21.78 -7.34 -5.86
N SER A 58 -23.00 -7.89 -5.77
CA SER A 58 -23.76 -7.92 -4.52
C SER A 58 -22.96 -8.65 -3.42
N GLY A 59 -22.58 -7.93 -2.37
CA GLY A 59 -21.78 -8.49 -1.28
C GLY A 59 -20.27 -8.61 -1.57
N ALA A 60 -19.76 -8.05 -2.68
CA ALA A 60 -18.33 -8.02 -2.96
C ALA A 60 -17.84 -6.61 -3.33
N SER A 61 -16.70 -6.22 -2.78
CA SER A 61 -16.05 -4.93 -3.08
C SER A 61 -14.56 -5.11 -3.34
N GLY A 62 -14.01 -4.27 -4.19
CA GLY A 62 -12.58 -4.22 -4.47
C GLY A 62 -11.99 -2.89 -4.04
N PHE A 63 -10.73 -2.94 -3.61
CA PHE A 63 -9.95 -1.79 -3.22
C PHE A 63 -8.54 -1.86 -3.81
N ALA A 64 -8.04 -0.72 -4.27
CA ALA A 64 -6.64 -0.57 -4.65
C ALA A 64 -6.11 0.80 -4.22
N GLU A 65 -4.87 0.82 -3.74
CA GLU A 65 -4.11 2.02 -3.43
C GLU A 65 -2.77 2.00 -4.17
N LEU A 66 -2.56 3.00 -5.01
CA LEU A 66 -1.35 3.20 -5.80
C LEU A 66 -0.59 4.41 -5.28
N GLU A 67 0.73 4.30 -5.23
CA GLU A 67 1.63 5.39 -4.88
C GLU A 67 2.68 5.54 -5.98
N LEU A 68 2.73 6.72 -6.60
CA LEU A 68 3.84 7.16 -7.43
C LEU A 68 4.69 8.12 -6.62
N LYS A 69 5.89 7.68 -6.26
CA LYS A 69 6.86 8.46 -5.49
C LYS A 69 8.01 8.88 -6.39
N ASN A 70 8.41 10.14 -6.33
CA ASN A 70 9.64 10.66 -6.92
C ASN A 70 10.55 11.17 -5.79
N THR A 71 11.74 10.60 -5.65
CA THR A 71 12.72 10.93 -4.59
C THR A 71 13.76 11.97 -5.01
N GLY A 72 13.49 12.72 -6.09
CA GLY A 72 14.22 13.95 -6.41
C GLY A 72 15.21 13.79 -7.55
N PHE A 73 16.50 14.01 -7.29
CA PHE A 73 17.51 14.18 -8.34
C PHE A 73 18.12 12.83 -8.79
N PRO A 74 18.31 12.62 -10.11
CA PRO A 74 19.10 11.50 -10.60
C PRO A 74 20.52 11.54 -10.03
N THR A 75 21.00 10.39 -9.56
CA THR A 75 22.35 10.21 -8.99
C THR A 75 23.24 9.33 -9.87
N ALA A 76 22.80 9.01 -11.09
CA ALA A 76 23.59 8.24 -12.05
C ALA A 76 24.91 8.96 -12.37
N GLY A 77 26.04 8.34 -12.01
CA GLY A 77 27.37 8.94 -12.16
C GLY A 77 28.21 8.33 -13.28
N ASN A 78 27.78 7.21 -13.86
CA ASN A 78 28.53 6.48 -14.88
C ASN A 78 27.59 5.66 -15.80
N LEU A 79 28.15 5.13 -16.90
CA LEU A 79 27.41 4.34 -17.88
C LEU A 79 26.82 3.03 -17.30
N ASN A 80 27.42 2.48 -16.24
CA ASN A 80 26.91 1.27 -15.59
C ASN A 80 25.63 1.56 -14.79
N ASP A 81 25.50 2.75 -14.18
CA ASP A 81 24.28 3.17 -13.49
C ASP A 81 23.09 3.38 -14.46
N LEU A 82 23.36 3.48 -15.77
CA LEU A 82 22.35 3.63 -16.83
C LEU A 82 21.99 2.30 -17.51
N SER A 83 22.85 1.28 -17.38
CA SER A 83 22.67 -0.04 -18.01
C SER A 83 21.95 -1.05 -17.12
N LEU A 84 21.77 -0.73 -15.83
CA LEU A 84 20.99 -1.56 -14.91
C LEU A 84 19.51 -1.63 -15.34
N TYR A 85 18.92 -2.80 -15.18
CA TYR A 85 17.47 -2.99 -15.31
C TYR A 85 16.71 -2.09 -14.31
N ASP A 86 17.31 -1.88 -13.15
CA ASP A 86 16.86 -0.94 -12.13
C ASP A 86 17.30 0.49 -12.51
N LYS A 87 16.35 1.27 -13.04
CA LYS A 87 16.57 2.64 -13.50
C LYS A 87 16.40 3.67 -12.38
N SER A 88 16.27 3.27 -11.12
CA SER A 88 16.04 4.18 -9.98
C SER A 88 17.08 5.29 -9.85
N LYS A 89 18.34 5.05 -10.24
CA LYS A 89 19.40 6.07 -10.23
C LYS A 89 19.29 7.11 -11.35
N ALA A 90 18.73 6.72 -12.50
CA ALA A 90 18.57 7.58 -13.68
C ALA A 90 17.21 8.28 -13.68
N ALA A 91 16.19 7.61 -13.16
CA ALA A 91 14.82 8.06 -13.08
C ALA A 91 14.27 7.67 -11.70
N PRO A 92 14.39 8.56 -10.69
CA PRO A 92 14.12 8.27 -9.28
C PRO A 92 12.62 8.26 -8.96
N TRP A 93 11.82 7.67 -9.85
CA TRP A 93 10.39 7.46 -9.63
C TRP A 93 10.09 5.97 -9.41
N THR A 94 9.25 5.70 -8.43
CA THR A 94 8.78 4.37 -8.06
C THR A 94 7.27 4.34 -8.07
N LEU A 95 6.70 3.36 -8.76
CA LEU A 95 5.26 3.08 -8.72
C LEU A 95 5.02 1.82 -7.88
N GLU A 96 4.29 1.97 -6.78
CA GLU A 96 3.98 0.89 -5.86
C GLU A 96 2.46 0.70 -5.76
N LEU A 97 2.01 -0.56 -5.68
CA LEU A 97 0.67 -0.91 -5.19
C LEU A 97 0.78 -1.05 -3.67
N LYS A 98 0.33 -0.04 -2.91
CA LYS A 98 0.37 -0.08 -1.43
C LYS A 98 -0.60 -1.12 -0.92
N GLU A 99 -1.85 -1.09 -1.38
CA GLU A 99 -2.88 -2.07 -1.05
C GLU A 99 -3.66 -2.47 -2.31
N GLY A 100 -4.18 -3.68 -2.33
CA GLY A 100 -4.92 -4.25 -3.44
C GLY A 100 -5.60 -5.53 -2.99
N TYR A 101 -6.88 -5.45 -2.67
CA TYR A 101 -7.63 -6.58 -2.13
C TYR A 101 -9.10 -6.58 -2.59
N VAL A 102 -9.72 -7.75 -2.45
CA VAL A 102 -11.16 -7.95 -2.61
C VAL A 102 -11.73 -8.37 -1.27
N ASP A 103 -12.89 -7.81 -0.93
CA ASP A 103 -13.68 -8.11 0.25
C ASP A 103 -14.99 -8.74 -0.20
N ILE A 104 -15.36 -9.88 0.38
CA ILE A 104 -16.59 -10.60 0.11
C ILE A 104 -17.29 -10.82 1.44
N SER A 105 -18.48 -10.26 1.57
CA SER A 105 -19.33 -10.39 2.76
C SER A 105 -20.29 -11.58 2.66
N ASN A 106 -20.59 -12.21 3.79
CA ASN A 106 -21.50 -13.36 3.88
C ASN A 106 -21.15 -14.51 2.91
N LEU A 107 -19.87 -14.81 2.76
CA LEU A 107 -19.39 -15.90 1.92
C LEU A 107 -19.74 -17.26 2.56
N PHE A 108 -20.48 -18.09 1.83
CA PHE A 108 -21.02 -19.40 2.23
C PHE A 108 -22.09 -19.39 3.35
N VAL A 109 -21.90 -18.57 4.39
CA VAL A 109 -22.85 -18.43 5.52
C VAL A 109 -22.97 -16.96 5.93
N GLU A 110 -24.12 -16.62 6.52
CA GLU A 110 -24.35 -15.27 7.06
C GLU A 110 -23.35 -14.95 8.17
N GLY A 111 -22.77 -13.75 8.13
CA GLY A 111 -21.76 -13.27 9.06
C GLY A 111 -20.34 -13.74 8.77
N PHE A 112 -20.08 -14.47 7.68
CA PHE A 112 -18.71 -14.86 7.30
C PHE A 112 -18.15 -13.95 6.20
N ASP A 113 -17.16 -13.14 6.55
CA ASP A 113 -16.50 -12.21 5.64
C ASP A 113 -15.09 -12.69 5.29
N LEU A 114 -14.74 -12.59 4.01
CA LEU A 114 -13.43 -12.97 3.49
C LEU A 114 -12.80 -11.81 2.75
N ARG A 115 -11.56 -11.46 3.13
CA ARG A 115 -10.74 -10.49 2.42
C ARG A 115 -9.43 -11.11 1.96
N ALA A 116 -9.14 -11.00 0.67
CA ALA A 116 -7.93 -11.56 0.08
C ALA A 116 -7.19 -10.53 -0.78
N GLY A 117 -5.86 -10.46 -0.62
CA GLY A 117 -4.99 -9.58 -1.41
C GLY A 117 -3.88 -8.93 -0.57
N LYS A 118 -3.19 -7.94 -1.15
CA LYS A 118 -2.22 -7.11 -0.41
C LYS A 118 -2.98 -6.10 0.43
N GLN A 119 -2.91 -6.21 1.74
CA GLN A 119 -3.71 -5.42 2.66
C GLN A 119 -2.93 -5.15 3.95
N ARG A 120 -3.25 -4.03 4.61
CA ARG A 120 -2.77 -3.75 5.96
C ARG A 120 -3.81 -4.25 6.97
N ILE A 121 -3.38 -5.08 7.90
CA ILE A 121 -4.26 -5.63 8.95
C ILE A 121 -3.74 -5.17 10.31
N THR A 122 -4.27 -4.05 10.83
CA THR A 122 -3.88 -3.57 12.16
C THR A 122 -4.31 -4.57 13.22
N TRP A 123 -3.34 -5.18 13.91
CA TRP A 123 -3.60 -6.10 15.02
C TRP A 123 -3.36 -5.40 16.35
N GLY A 124 -4.41 -5.25 17.17
CA GLY A 124 -4.39 -4.48 18.41
C GLY A 124 -4.89 -3.04 18.27
N THR A 125 -5.04 -2.35 19.40
CA THR A 125 -5.79 -1.08 19.51
C THR A 125 -4.89 0.17 19.56
N ALA A 126 -3.57 0.00 19.70
CA ALA A 126 -2.64 1.11 19.81
C ALA A 126 -2.44 1.81 18.46
N ASP A 127 -2.39 3.14 18.49
CA ASP A 127 -2.12 3.99 17.32
C ASP A 127 -0.62 4.22 17.13
N ARG A 128 -0.17 4.24 15.87
CA ARG A 128 1.21 4.48 15.36
C ARG A 128 2.31 3.55 15.89
N PHE A 129 2.46 3.42 17.20
CA PHE A 129 3.39 2.51 17.87
C PHE A 129 2.64 1.34 18.49
N ASN A 130 2.28 0.38 17.63
CA ASN A 130 1.61 -0.83 18.06
C ASN A 130 2.61 -2.00 18.14
N PRO A 131 3.06 -2.39 19.35
CA PRO A 131 3.99 -3.52 19.53
C PRO A 131 3.31 -4.86 19.25
N THR A 132 1.98 -4.92 19.23
CA THR A 132 1.20 -6.13 18.92
C THR A 132 0.85 -6.27 17.44
N ASP A 133 1.16 -5.25 16.62
CA ASP A 133 1.02 -5.31 15.16
C ASP A 133 2.23 -6.02 14.54
N ASN A 134 2.20 -7.35 14.56
CA ASN A 134 3.22 -8.24 14.01
C ASN A 134 2.92 -8.67 12.56
N LEU A 135 1.71 -8.40 12.05
CA LEU A 135 1.28 -8.84 10.71
C LEU A 135 1.80 -7.93 9.60
N ASN A 136 2.03 -6.66 9.91
CA ASN A 136 2.52 -5.66 8.96
C ASN A 136 3.97 -5.27 9.29
N PRO A 137 4.94 -5.52 8.40
CA PRO A 137 6.32 -5.10 8.57
C PRO A 137 6.45 -3.56 8.68
N LEU A 138 7.51 -3.10 9.33
CA LEU A 138 7.87 -1.68 9.39
C LEU A 138 8.43 -1.19 8.05
N ASP A 139 8.06 0.04 7.69
CA ASP A 139 8.70 0.81 6.63
C ASP A 139 9.60 1.86 7.30
N LEU A 140 10.91 1.60 7.29
CA LEU A 140 11.94 2.46 7.88
C LEU A 140 12.67 3.30 6.82
N SER A 141 12.14 3.37 5.59
CA SER A 141 12.71 4.16 4.50
C SER A 141 12.82 5.66 4.83
N ASP A 142 12.03 6.12 5.79
CA ASP A 142 12.13 7.45 6.38
C ASP A 142 12.39 7.33 7.88
N LEU A 143 13.62 7.61 8.29
CA LEU A 143 14.04 7.60 9.70
C LEU A 143 13.34 8.66 10.56
N THR A 144 12.54 9.55 9.98
CA THR A 144 11.73 10.51 10.76
C THR A 144 10.29 10.04 10.96
N ASP A 145 9.85 8.98 10.27
CA ASP A 145 8.49 8.45 10.37
C ASP A 145 8.45 6.95 10.71
N PHE A 146 8.71 6.65 11.98
CA PHE A 146 8.74 5.28 12.54
C PHE A 146 7.38 4.56 12.61
N GLY A 147 6.28 5.23 12.24
CA GLY A 147 4.93 4.65 12.31
C GLY A 147 4.50 3.92 11.04
N ARG A 148 5.27 4.02 9.95
CA ARG A 148 4.86 3.49 8.64
C ARG A 148 4.95 1.97 8.61
N ARG A 149 3.94 1.35 7.99
CA ARG A 149 3.83 -0.10 7.86
C ARG A 149 3.59 -0.47 6.40
N VAL A 150 4.18 -1.59 5.99
CA VAL A 150 4.00 -2.17 4.66
C VAL A 150 2.83 -3.17 4.72
N ALA A 151 1.90 -3.06 3.77
CA ALA A 151 0.82 -4.02 3.62
C ALA A 151 1.35 -5.37 3.12
N ASN A 152 0.71 -6.46 3.54
CA ASN A 152 1.14 -7.81 3.22
C ASN A 152 0.09 -8.56 2.40
N THR A 153 0.54 -9.45 1.52
CA THR A 153 -0.37 -10.35 0.80
C THR A 153 -0.89 -11.38 1.80
N SER A 154 -2.19 -11.35 2.05
CA SER A 154 -2.82 -12.14 3.10
C SER A 154 -4.26 -12.49 2.78
N LEU A 155 -4.74 -13.53 3.45
CA LEU A 155 -6.12 -13.94 3.50
C LEU A 155 -6.63 -13.71 4.92
N LYS A 156 -7.68 -12.91 5.06
CA LYS A 156 -8.32 -12.59 6.34
C LYS A 156 -9.75 -13.09 6.29
N ALA A 157 -10.11 -13.96 7.22
CA ALA A 157 -11.47 -14.43 7.43
C ALA A 157 -11.98 -13.88 8.76
N THR A 158 -13.19 -13.34 8.78
CA THR A 158 -13.87 -12.89 10.00
C THR A 158 -15.25 -13.50 10.04
N TYR A 159 -15.59 -14.16 11.14
CA TYR A 159 -16.91 -14.74 11.35
C TYR A 159 -17.59 -14.08 12.55
N TYR A 160 -18.75 -13.45 12.29
CA TYR A 160 -19.57 -12.79 13.31
C TYR A 160 -20.60 -13.75 13.88
N ILE A 161 -20.59 -13.93 15.19
CA ILE A 161 -21.46 -14.83 15.95
C ILE A 161 -22.14 -14.01 17.06
N GLY A 162 -23.31 -13.45 16.77
CA GLY A 162 -24.02 -12.57 17.69
C GLY A 162 -23.17 -11.34 18.05
N ASN A 163 -22.81 -11.21 19.32
CA ASN A 163 -21.97 -10.09 19.83
C ASN A 163 -20.46 -10.38 19.77
N PHE A 164 -20.06 -11.53 19.24
CA PHE A 164 -18.66 -11.94 19.15
C PHE A 164 -18.22 -12.04 17.69
N TYR A 165 -16.92 -11.93 17.46
CA TYR A 165 -16.33 -12.27 16.18
C TYR A 165 -15.06 -13.10 16.37
N ALA A 166 -14.83 -14.04 15.47
CA ALA A 166 -13.57 -14.77 15.35
C ALA A 166 -12.86 -14.30 14.10
N GLN A 167 -11.58 -13.95 14.20
CA GLN A 167 -10.77 -13.51 13.06
C GLN A 167 -9.55 -14.42 12.89
N GLY A 168 -9.37 -14.93 11.67
CA GLY A 168 -8.18 -15.65 11.25
C GLY A 168 -7.45 -14.90 10.15
N VAL A 169 -6.13 -14.80 10.25
CA VAL A 169 -5.28 -14.21 9.22
C VAL A 169 -4.23 -15.23 8.80
N PHE A 170 -4.13 -15.44 7.49
CA PHE A 170 -3.14 -16.30 6.87
C PHE A 170 -2.26 -15.48 5.93
N ILE A 171 -0.95 -15.51 6.16
CA ILE A 171 0.06 -14.83 5.36
C ILE A 171 0.89 -15.92 4.66
N PRO A 172 0.68 -16.17 3.35
CA PRO A 172 1.38 -17.25 2.65
C PRO A 172 2.87 -16.98 2.43
N VAL A 173 3.28 -15.72 2.36
CA VAL A 173 4.66 -15.32 2.08
C VAL A 173 5.09 -14.25 3.07
N PHE A 174 6.23 -14.49 3.73
CA PHE A 174 6.84 -13.50 4.60
C PHE A 174 7.33 -12.30 3.80
N THR A 175 6.95 -11.10 4.22
CA THR A 175 7.46 -9.85 3.68
C THR A 175 8.37 -9.21 4.72
N PRO A 176 9.66 -8.95 4.43
CA PRO A 176 10.56 -8.32 5.37
C PRO A 176 10.25 -6.82 5.53
N GLY A 177 10.74 -6.22 6.62
CA GLY A 177 10.77 -4.77 6.76
C GLY A 177 11.67 -4.12 5.71
N VAL A 178 11.32 -2.90 5.31
CA VAL A 178 12.09 -2.11 4.33
C VAL A 178 12.89 -1.04 5.06
N LEU A 179 14.13 -0.82 4.62
CA LEU A 179 15.08 0.20 5.11
C LEU A 179 15.45 1.15 3.98
#